data_AF-A0A1Q8E9I5-F1
#
_entry.id   AF-A0A1Q8E9I5-F1
#
_cell.length_a   1.000
_cell.length_b   1.000
_cell.length_c   1.000
_cell.angle_alpha   90.00
_cell.angle_beta   90.00
_cell.angle_gamma   90.00
#
_symmetry.space_group_name_H-M   'P 1'
#
loop_
_entity.id
_entity.type
_entity.pdbx_description
1 polymer ?
#
loop_
_entity_poly.entity_id
_entity_poly.type
_entity_poly.pdbx_seq_one_letter_code
_entity_poly.pdbx_strand_id
1 'polypeptide(L)'
;MNYFALIGDIVDSKKIDDRYQVQKRLESCLHQLNAKYSDVVISKMSITLGDEFQGLLTLDAPLFQIIDSINMAMKPHQIRFGLGLGAILTNINPEQSIGADGPAYWYARKALQHIHQKNDYGNTQIAVDFEGDYNVEVINSLIASSEAIKSSWRASQEVLLQKLLENDRYHESFDQQALARALDLDTSALSKRLKTSHIKVYLRARNCALKLLKEAGKE
;
A
#
# COMPACT_ATOMS: atom_id res chain seq x y z
N MET A 1 -12.48 -17.37 -8.67
CA MET A 1 -11.97 -16.04 -9.05
C MET A 1 -11.09 -15.55 -7.91
N ASN A 2 -9.90 -15.06 -8.22
CA ASN A 2 -8.95 -14.58 -7.22
C ASN A 2 -9.14 -13.07 -6.98
N TYR A 3 -8.86 -12.65 -5.76
CA TYR A 3 -8.97 -11.28 -5.27
C TYR A 3 -7.73 -10.93 -4.45
N PHE A 4 -7.51 -9.64 -4.29
CA PHE A 4 -6.58 -9.12 -3.30
C PHE A 4 -7.34 -8.77 -2.02
N ALA A 5 -7.00 -9.42 -0.92
CA ALA A 5 -7.38 -8.96 0.41
C ALA A 5 -6.26 -8.06 0.94
N LEU A 6 -6.65 -6.88 1.41
CA LEU A 6 -5.76 -5.93 2.08
C LEU A 6 -6.20 -5.83 3.54
N ILE A 7 -5.29 -6.07 4.46
CA ILE A 7 -5.47 -5.81 5.89
C ILE A 7 -4.38 -4.85 6.32
N GLY A 8 -4.72 -3.84 7.11
CA GLY A 8 -3.72 -2.98 7.71
C GLY A 8 -4.00 -2.66 9.17
N ASP A 9 -2.94 -2.49 9.95
CA ASP A 9 -3.01 -2.09 11.37
C ASP A 9 -2.09 -0.90 11.66
N ILE A 10 -2.47 -0.06 12.63
CA ILE A 10 -1.64 1.07 13.03
C ILE A 10 -0.55 0.58 14.00
N VAL A 11 0.71 0.85 13.67
CA VAL A 11 1.85 0.51 14.54
C VAL A 11 1.77 1.30 15.84
N ASP A 12 2.00 0.62 16.97
CA ASP A 12 2.03 1.24 18.29
C ASP A 12 0.77 2.06 18.63
N SER A 13 -0.39 1.67 18.08
CA SER A 13 -1.69 2.33 18.30
C SER A 13 -2.02 2.56 19.78
N LYS A 14 -1.54 1.67 20.65
CA LYS A 14 -1.73 1.76 22.10
C LYS A 14 -1.00 2.96 22.74
N LYS A 15 0.04 3.51 22.12
CA LYS A 15 0.82 4.65 22.62
C LYS A 15 0.36 6.00 22.05
N ILE A 16 -0.63 6.00 21.16
CA ILE A 16 -1.17 7.22 20.57
C ILE A 16 -2.06 7.92 21.60
N ASP A 17 -1.74 9.17 21.92
CA ASP A 17 -2.50 9.99 22.88
C ASP A 17 -3.90 10.32 22.36
N ASP A 18 -4.03 10.73 21.09
CA ASP A 18 -5.31 11.07 20.45
C ASP A 18 -5.76 10.01 19.43
N ARG A 19 -6.10 8.82 19.94
CA ARG A 19 -6.55 7.69 19.11
C ARG A 19 -7.78 8.03 18.27
N TYR A 20 -8.67 8.85 18.81
CA TYR A 20 -9.92 9.20 18.13
C TYR A 20 -9.66 10.02 16.86
N GLN A 21 -8.78 11.02 16.91
CA GLN A 21 -8.45 11.79 15.71
C GLN A 21 -7.70 10.96 14.67
N VAL A 22 -6.81 10.07 15.10
CA VAL A 22 -6.12 9.16 14.17
C VAL A 22 -7.12 8.22 13.48
N GLN A 23 -8.09 7.68 14.22
CA GLN A 23 -9.13 6.82 13.66
C GLN A 23 -10.02 7.58 12.66
N LYS A 24 -10.46 8.81 13.00
CA LYS A 24 -11.21 9.66 12.07
C LYS A 24 -10.44 9.98 10.78
N ARG A 25 -9.14 10.22 10.91
CA ARG A 25 -8.26 10.49 9.76
C ARG A 25 -8.16 9.26 8.86
N LEU A 26 -8.00 8.08 9.45
CA LEU A 26 -8.01 6.81 8.71
C LEU A 26 -9.35 6.59 8.02
N GLU A 27 -10.47 6.75 8.73
CA GLU A 27 -11.82 6.58 8.18
C GLU A 27 -12.08 7.51 6.99
N SER A 28 -11.71 8.79 7.10
CA SER A 28 -11.81 9.77 6.01
C SER A 28 -10.95 9.37 4.81
N CYS A 29 -9.72 8.91 5.04
CA CYS A 29 -8.83 8.42 4.00
C CYS A 29 -9.44 7.20 3.27
N LEU A 30 -9.91 6.20 4.02
CA LEU A 30 -10.52 5.00 3.45
C LEU A 30 -11.79 5.34 2.66
N HIS A 31 -12.63 6.26 3.16
CA HIS A 31 -13.81 6.73 2.44
C HIS A 31 -13.46 7.36 1.08
N GLN A 32 -12.45 8.23 1.04
CA GLN A 32 -11.99 8.85 -0.21
C GLN A 32 -11.44 7.81 -1.19
N LEU A 33 -10.67 6.83 -0.69
CA LEU A 33 -10.10 5.77 -1.53
C LEU A 33 -11.18 4.81 -2.05
N ASN A 34 -12.16 4.45 -1.22
CA ASN A 34 -13.30 3.63 -1.64
C ASN A 34 -14.11 4.31 -2.76
N ALA A 35 -14.31 5.63 -2.69
CA ALA A 35 -14.98 6.39 -3.75
C ALA A 35 -14.12 6.44 -5.03
N LYS A 36 -12.83 6.75 -4.90
CA LYS A 36 -11.88 6.88 -6.02
C LYS A 36 -11.65 5.57 -6.77
N TYR A 37 -11.62 4.45 -6.06
CA TYR A 37 -11.32 3.13 -6.60
C TYR A 37 -12.55 2.21 -6.62
N SER A 38 -13.75 2.78 -6.70
CA SER A 38 -15.02 2.04 -6.64
C SER A 38 -15.15 0.93 -7.70
N ASP A 39 -14.51 1.09 -8.87
CA ASP A 39 -14.50 0.07 -9.93
C ASP A 39 -13.68 -1.18 -9.59
N VAL A 40 -12.73 -1.07 -8.67
CA VAL A 40 -11.80 -2.16 -8.31
C VAL A 40 -11.95 -2.60 -6.86
N VAL A 41 -12.67 -1.85 -6.03
CA VAL A 41 -13.00 -2.20 -4.64
C VAL A 41 -14.30 -3.00 -4.63
N ILE A 42 -14.17 -4.31 -4.39
CA ILE A 42 -15.29 -5.25 -4.37
C ILE A 42 -15.95 -5.31 -2.99
N SER A 43 -15.18 -5.04 -1.94
CA SER A 43 -15.71 -4.77 -0.61
C SER A 43 -14.95 -3.60 -0.02
N LYS A 44 -15.70 -2.58 0.42
CA LYS A 44 -15.15 -1.31 0.92
C LYS A 44 -14.14 -1.55 2.02
N MET A 45 -13.01 -0.85 1.91
CA MET A 45 -12.04 -0.76 2.98
C MET A 45 -12.70 -0.11 4.20
N SER A 46 -12.81 -0.84 5.29
CA SER A 46 -13.49 -0.40 6.51
C SER A 46 -12.70 -0.81 7.75
N ILE A 47 -12.71 0.05 8.77
CA ILE A 47 -12.15 -0.27 10.09
C ILE A 47 -12.96 -1.40 10.70
N THR A 48 -12.29 -2.40 11.27
CA THR A 48 -12.90 -3.60 11.84
C THR A 48 -12.81 -3.60 13.36
N LEU A 49 -11.59 -3.78 13.89
CA LEU A 49 -11.31 -3.92 15.31
C LEU A 49 -10.27 -2.87 15.72
N GLY A 50 -10.76 -1.76 16.30
CA GLY A 50 -9.89 -0.71 16.85
C GLY A 50 -9.06 0.00 15.79
N ASP A 51 -7.80 -0.40 15.68
CA ASP A 51 -6.77 0.15 14.80
C ASP A 51 -6.53 -0.67 13.52
N GLU A 52 -7.26 -1.76 13.33
CA GLU A 52 -7.23 -2.58 12.12
C GLU A 52 -8.31 -2.15 11.11
N PHE A 53 -7.98 -2.18 9.82
CA PHE A 53 -8.93 -2.10 8.73
C PHE A 53 -8.67 -3.21 7.72
N GLN A 54 -9.69 -3.55 6.94
CA GLN A 54 -9.55 -4.51 5.85
C GLN A 54 -10.42 -4.13 4.65
N GLY A 55 -10.03 -4.61 3.47
CA GLY A 55 -10.72 -4.37 2.20
C GLY A 55 -10.49 -5.52 1.22
N LEU A 56 -11.38 -5.63 0.23
CA LEU A 56 -11.27 -6.61 -0.86
C LEU A 56 -11.27 -5.91 -2.22
N LEU A 57 -10.28 -6.24 -3.05
CA LEU A 57 -10.08 -5.61 -4.35
C LEU A 57 -9.94 -6.64 -5.49
N THR A 58 -10.25 -6.21 -6.71
CA THR A 58 -10.01 -7.00 -7.93
C THR A 58 -8.52 -7.09 -8.25
N LEU A 59 -8.15 -8.03 -9.14
CA LEU A 59 -6.78 -8.14 -9.64
C LEU A 59 -6.33 -6.92 -10.46
N ASP A 60 -7.24 -6.04 -10.89
CA ASP A 60 -6.87 -4.83 -11.61
C ASP A 60 -6.46 -3.67 -10.69
N ALA A 61 -6.70 -3.80 -9.38
CA ALA A 61 -6.43 -2.74 -8.42
C ALA A 61 -4.96 -2.27 -8.39
N PRO A 62 -4.72 -0.96 -8.29
CA PRO A 62 -3.38 -0.40 -8.14
C PRO A 62 -2.92 -0.46 -6.66
N LEU A 63 -2.71 -1.67 -6.14
CA LEU A 63 -2.51 -1.94 -4.70
C LEU A 63 -1.50 -1.00 -4.04
N PHE A 64 -0.30 -0.87 -4.59
CA PHE A 64 0.75 -0.07 -3.96
C PHE A 64 0.48 1.43 -4.03
N GLN A 65 -0.25 1.91 -5.03
CA GLN A 65 -0.71 3.30 -5.08
C GLN A 65 -1.74 3.59 -3.97
N ILE A 66 -2.65 2.64 -3.71
CA ILE A 66 -3.62 2.73 -2.62
C ILE A 66 -2.88 2.72 -1.28
N ILE A 67 -1.96 1.78 -1.07
CA ILE A 67 -1.18 1.66 0.17
C ILE A 67 -0.34 2.91 0.42
N ASP A 68 0.34 3.47 -0.59
CA ASP A 68 1.12 4.69 -0.42
C ASP A 68 0.26 5.93 -0.18
N SER A 69 -0.96 5.96 -0.73
CA SER A 69 -1.93 7.00 -0.41
C SER A 69 -2.34 6.94 1.06
N ILE A 70 -2.59 5.74 1.60
CA ILE A 70 -2.88 5.53 3.03
C ILE A 70 -1.67 5.94 3.89
N ASN A 71 -0.47 5.47 3.55
CA ASN A 71 0.76 5.81 4.27
C ASN A 71 0.98 7.33 4.34
N MET A 72 0.86 8.03 3.21
CA MET A 72 1.02 9.48 3.16
C MET A 72 -0.06 10.19 3.98
N ALA A 73 -1.31 9.73 3.86
CA ALA A 73 -2.44 10.27 4.59
C ALA A 73 -2.35 10.02 6.09
N MET A 74 -1.55 9.08 6.60
CA MET A 74 -1.51 8.71 8.02
C MET A 74 -0.28 9.20 8.78
N LYS A 75 0.71 9.80 8.08
CA LYS A 75 1.89 10.40 8.72
C LYS A 75 1.56 11.35 9.88
N PRO A 76 2.32 11.32 10.99
CA PRO A 76 3.54 10.54 11.21
C PRO A 76 3.32 9.09 11.66
N HIS A 77 2.07 8.63 11.78
CA HIS A 77 1.76 7.27 12.22
C HIS A 77 2.06 6.27 11.11
N GLN A 78 2.67 5.16 11.49
CA GLN A 78 3.00 4.07 10.59
C GLN A 78 1.88 3.03 10.57
N ILE A 79 1.66 2.43 9.41
CA ILE A 79 0.69 1.35 9.22
C ILE A 79 1.43 0.15 8.65
N ARG A 80 1.13 -1.05 9.15
CA ARG A 80 1.58 -2.30 8.52
C ARG A 80 0.46 -2.84 7.67
N PHE A 81 0.81 -3.50 6.57
CA PHE A 81 -0.13 -4.03 5.60
C PHE A 81 0.18 -5.49 5.29
N GLY A 82 -0.79 -6.35 5.48
CA GLY A 82 -0.81 -7.70 4.95
C GLY A 82 -1.62 -7.75 3.67
N LEU A 83 -0.99 -8.21 2.59
CA LEU A 83 -1.62 -8.47 1.31
C LEU A 83 -1.77 -9.97 1.11
N GLY A 84 -2.97 -10.41 0.76
CA GLY A 84 -3.25 -11.79 0.43
C GLY A 84 -3.86 -11.89 -0.96
N LEU A 85 -3.40 -12.85 -1.73
CA LEU A 85 -3.98 -13.20 -3.04
C LEU A 85 -4.64 -14.57 -2.95
N GLY A 86 -5.89 -14.67 -3.38
CA GLY A 86 -6.59 -15.96 -3.46
C GLY A 86 -8.10 -15.82 -3.64
N ALA A 87 -8.81 -16.95 -3.52
CA ALA A 87 -10.27 -16.96 -3.61
C ALA A 87 -10.95 -16.42 -2.35
N ILE A 88 -12.22 -16.06 -2.49
CA ILE A 88 -13.17 -15.87 -1.39
C ILE A 88 -14.21 -16.98 -1.46
N LEU A 89 -14.48 -17.63 -0.33
CA LEU A 89 -15.32 -18.83 -0.23
C LEU A 89 -16.75 -18.52 0.25
N THR A 90 -16.97 -17.36 0.87
CA THR A 90 -18.27 -16.93 1.38
C THR A 90 -18.86 -15.79 0.54
N ASN A 91 -20.11 -15.41 0.84
CA ASN A 91 -20.73 -14.26 0.21
C ASN A 91 -19.97 -12.98 0.54
N ILE A 92 -19.65 -12.21 -0.49
CA ILE A 92 -19.01 -10.91 -0.36
C ILE A 92 -20.06 -9.86 -0.03
N ASN A 93 -19.86 -9.12 1.05
CA ASN A 93 -20.61 -7.90 1.33
C ASN A 93 -19.87 -6.69 0.72
N PRO A 94 -20.43 -5.99 -0.28
CA PRO A 94 -19.75 -4.85 -0.90
C PRO A 94 -19.56 -3.66 0.04
N GLU A 95 -20.44 -3.50 1.03
CA GLU A 95 -20.47 -2.33 1.91
C GLU A 95 -19.51 -2.44 3.09
N GLN A 96 -19.22 -3.67 3.53
CA GLN A 96 -18.32 -3.92 4.66
C GLN A 96 -17.52 -5.19 4.40
N SER A 97 -16.20 -5.11 4.54
CA SER A 97 -15.32 -6.26 4.40
C SER A 97 -15.35 -7.22 5.58
N ILE A 98 -16.40 -7.20 6.42
CA ILE A 98 -16.56 -8.06 7.59
C ILE A 98 -17.42 -9.27 7.22
N GLY A 99 -16.93 -10.47 7.56
CA GLY A 99 -17.67 -11.74 7.36
C GLY A 99 -17.37 -12.45 6.03
N ALA A 100 -16.64 -11.82 5.12
CA ALA A 100 -16.05 -12.51 3.97
C ALA A 100 -14.87 -13.36 4.45
N ASP A 101 -14.79 -14.62 4.01
CA ASP A 101 -13.76 -15.56 4.41
C ASP A 101 -13.24 -16.34 3.20
N GLY A 102 -11.97 -16.72 3.25
CA GLY A 102 -11.31 -17.50 2.20
C GLY A 102 -9.81 -17.23 2.10
N PRO A 103 -9.12 -17.97 1.21
CA PRO A 103 -7.67 -17.92 1.05
C PRO A 103 -7.08 -16.51 0.99
N ALA A 104 -7.72 -15.57 0.28
CA ALA A 104 -7.22 -14.19 0.22
C ALA A 104 -7.05 -13.57 1.62
N TYR A 105 -8.06 -13.64 2.48
CA TYR A 105 -7.97 -13.10 3.85
C TYR A 105 -7.03 -13.91 4.74
N TRP A 106 -6.99 -15.23 4.57
CA TRP A 106 -6.08 -16.09 5.33
C TRP A 106 -4.62 -15.72 5.07
N TYR A 107 -4.26 -15.55 3.80
CA TYR A 107 -2.92 -15.14 3.40
C TYR A 107 -2.61 -13.69 3.79
N ALA A 108 -3.57 -12.76 3.67
CA ALA A 108 -3.37 -11.39 4.13
C ALA A 108 -3.04 -11.32 5.63
N ARG A 109 -3.73 -12.13 6.45
CA ARG A 109 -3.43 -12.24 7.89
C ARG A 109 -2.07 -12.88 8.15
N LYS A 110 -1.72 -13.95 7.43
CA LYS A 110 -0.40 -14.60 7.54
C LYS A 110 0.73 -13.63 7.17
N ALA A 111 0.55 -12.83 6.11
CA ALA A 111 1.49 -11.79 5.72
C ALA A 111 1.63 -10.69 6.79
N LEU A 112 0.52 -10.22 7.37
CA LEU A 112 0.56 -9.21 8.44
C LEU A 112 1.29 -9.75 9.69
N GLN A 113 1.01 -10.99 10.09
CA GLN A 113 1.70 -11.66 11.19
C GLN A 113 3.20 -11.85 10.91
N HIS A 114 3.58 -12.12 9.66
CA HIS A 114 4.99 -12.21 9.28
C HIS A 114 5.72 -10.89 9.53
N ILE A 115 5.14 -9.75 9.13
CA ILE A 115 5.73 -8.42 9.35
C ILE A 115 5.85 -8.11 10.84
N HIS A 116 4.89 -8.52 11.67
CA HIS A 116 5.00 -8.34 13.12
C HIS A 116 6.27 -8.97 13.70
N GLN A 117 6.76 -10.06 13.08
CA GLN A 117 7.95 -10.79 13.53
C GLN A 117 9.22 -10.36 12.78
N LYS A 118 9.10 -10.04 11.49
CA LYS A 118 10.21 -9.74 10.56
C LYS A 118 9.89 -8.49 9.76
N ASN A 119 10.33 -7.33 10.25
CA ASN A 119 10.10 -6.02 9.63
C ASN A 119 11.39 -5.26 9.31
N ASP A 120 12.54 -5.94 9.22
CA ASP A 120 13.84 -5.33 8.90
C ASP A 120 14.15 -4.10 9.77
N TYR A 121 14.08 -4.27 11.10
CA TYR A 121 14.24 -3.20 12.09
C TYR A 121 13.19 -2.08 11.98
N GLY A 122 11.97 -2.42 11.55
CA GLY A 122 10.85 -1.49 11.37
C GLY A 122 10.77 -0.81 10.01
N ASN A 123 11.66 -1.14 9.07
CA ASN A 123 11.66 -0.55 7.74
C ASN A 123 10.60 -1.15 6.81
N THR A 124 10.34 -2.45 6.92
CA THR A 124 9.39 -3.15 6.03
C THR A 124 8.02 -3.17 6.67
N GLN A 125 7.07 -2.45 6.05
CA GLN A 125 5.68 -2.34 6.54
C GLN A 125 4.69 -3.12 5.70
N ILE A 126 5.10 -3.74 4.60
CA ILE A 126 4.22 -4.45 3.67
C ILE A 126 4.78 -5.83 3.43
N ALA A 127 3.94 -6.84 3.50
CA ALA A 127 4.24 -8.20 3.09
C ALA A 127 3.05 -8.77 2.35
N VAL A 128 3.35 -9.75 1.53
CA VAL A 128 2.41 -10.48 0.71
C VAL A 128 2.53 -11.96 1.05
N ASP A 129 1.41 -12.68 0.96
CA ASP A 129 1.40 -14.14 0.94
C ASP A 129 0.31 -14.65 -0.03
N PHE A 130 0.53 -15.83 -0.58
CA PHE A 130 -0.39 -16.59 -1.43
C PHE A 130 0.17 -18.00 -1.68
N GLU A 131 -0.60 -18.83 -2.38
CA GLU A 131 -0.15 -20.16 -2.77
C GLU A 131 0.98 -20.07 -3.82
N GLY A 132 2.21 -20.45 -3.44
CA GLY A 132 3.38 -20.49 -4.34
C GLY A 132 4.64 -19.84 -3.74
N ASP A 133 5.48 -20.65 -3.09
CA ASP A 133 6.58 -20.17 -2.23
C ASP A 133 7.60 -19.26 -2.95
N TYR A 134 8.01 -19.59 -4.18
CA TYR A 134 9.08 -18.83 -4.86
C TYR A 134 8.63 -17.44 -5.35
N ASN A 135 7.37 -17.33 -5.79
CA ASN A 135 6.82 -16.04 -6.23
C ASN A 135 6.64 -15.08 -5.03
N VAL A 136 6.22 -15.61 -3.88
CA VAL A 136 6.05 -14.83 -2.65
C VAL A 136 7.39 -14.23 -2.17
N GLU A 137 8.46 -15.01 -2.13
CA GLU A 137 9.79 -14.53 -1.69
C GLU A 137 10.33 -13.42 -2.60
N VAL A 138 10.25 -13.60 -3.92
CA VAL A 138 10.71 -12.60 -4.90
C VAL A 138 9.92 -11.29 -4.75
N ILE A 139 8.60 -11.37 -4.63
CA ILE A 139 7.73 -10.21 -4.48
C ILE A 139 8.02 -9.48 -3.17
N ASN A 140 8.13 -10.20 -2.06
CA ASN A 140 8.47 -9.61 -0.77
C ASN A 140 9.87 -8.98 -0.77
N SER A 141 10.84 -9.56 -1.46
CA SER A 141 12.18 -9.00 -1.61
C SER A 141 12.18 -7.67 -2.38
N LEU A 142 11.37 -7.58 -3.45
CA LEU A 142 11.16 -6.31 -4.18
C LEU A 142 10.50 -5.26 -3.29
N ILE A 143 9.49 -5.66 -2.51
CA ILE A 143 8.80 -4.78 -1.57
C ILE A 143 9.77 -4.26 -0.49
N ALA A 144 10.49 -5.15 0.18
CA ALA A 144 11.47 -4.79 1.22
C ALA A 144 12.56 -3.86 0.68
N SER A 145 13.07 -4.13 -0.52
CA SER A 145 14.05 -3.25 -1.19
C SER A 145 13.49 -1.85 -1.45
N SER A 146 12.22 -1.76 -1.88
CA SER A 146 11.55 -0.47 -2.09
C SER A 146 11.25 0.26 -0.77
N GLU A 147 10.88 -0.46 0.29
CA GLU A 147 10.66 0.12 1.62
C GLU A 147 11.96 0.68 2.22
N ALA A 148 13.09 -0.02 2.02
CA ALA A 148 14.41 0.49 2.45
C ALA A 148 14.81 1.78 1.71
N ILE A 149 14.45 1.92 0.43
CA ILE A 149 14.62 3.20 -0.29
C ILE A 149 13.75 4.28 0.35
N LYS A 150 12.45 3.98 0.57
CA LYS A 150 11.47 4.91 1.13
C LYS A 150 11.86 5.37 2.54
N SER A 151 12.35 4.47 3.39
CA SER A 151 12.71 4.79 4.79
C SER A 151 13.89 5.75 4.89
N SER A 152 14.73 5.84 3.85
CA SER A 152 15.84 6.79 3.78
C SER A 152 15.45 8.21 3.33
N TRP A 153 14.18 8.42 2.93
CA TRP A 153 13.74 9.70 2.40
C TRP A 153 13.64 10.79 3.45
N ARG A 154 14.12 11.98 3.06
CA ARG A 154 13.84 13.22 3.78
C ARG A 154 12.45 13.73 3.39
N ALA A 155 11.83 14.54 4.24
CA ALA A 155 10.53 15.18 3.94
C ALA A 155 10.47 15.80 2.53
N SER A 156 11.54 16.47 2.08
CA SER A 156 11.60 17.07 0.74
C SER A 156 11.52 16.05 -0.41
N GLN A 157 12.00 14.83 -0.20
CA GLN A 157 11.93 13.72 -1.15
C GLN A 157 10.59 13.00 -1.08
N GLU A 158 9.99 12.87 0.11
CA GLU A 158 8.65 12.30 0.27
C GLU A 158 7.57 13.09 -0.47
N VAL A 159 7.73 14.42 -0.53
CA VAL A 159 6.85 15.31 -1.29
C VAL A 159 6.83 14.97 -2.79
N LEU A 160 7.89 14.34 -3.34
CA LEU A 160 7.86 13.84 -4.72
C LEU A 160 6.77 12.79 -4.90
N LEU A 161 6.72 11.78 -4.02
CA LEU A 161 5.71 10.73 -4.08
C LEU A 161 4.33 11.30 -3.82
N GLN A 162 4.20 12.21 -2.87
CA GLN A 162 2.93 12.89 -2.59
C GLN A 162 2.38 13.58 -3.85
N LYS A 163 3.20 14.40 -4.53
CA LYS A 163 2.76 15.08 -5.76
C LYS A 163 2.45 14.13 -6.91
N LEU A 164 3.18 13.02 -7.02
CA LEU A 164 2.87 11.99 -8.00
C LEU A 164 1.50 11.34 -7.73
N LEU A 165 1.20 11.00 -6.47
CA LEU A 165 -0.09 10.43 -6.06
C LEU A 165 -1.26 11.41 -6.27
N GLU A 166 -1.07 12.69 -5.95
CA GLU A 166 -2.07 13.76 -6.17
C GLU A 166 -2.43 13.93 -7.66
N ASN A 167 -1.54 13.52 -8.58
CA ASN A 167 -1.73 13.62 -10.03
C ASN A 167 -1.99 12.25 -10.69
N ASP A 168 -2.37 11.23 -9.91
CA ASP A 168 -2.64 9.87 -10.41
C ASP A 168 -1.49 9.26 -11.21
N ARG A 169 -0.25 9.56 -10.79
CA ARG A 169 0.97 9.00 -11.38
C ARG A 169 1.65 8.05 -10.40
N TYR A 170 1.70 6.78 -10.76
CA TYR A 170 2.41 5.74 -9.99
C TYR A 170 3.29 4.89 -10.91
N HIS A 171 4.10 5.53 -11.74
CA HIS A 171 4.98 4.88 -12.70
C HIS A 171 6.33 5.59 -12.76
N GLU A 172 7.41 4.91 -13.11
CA GLU A 172 8.75 5.53 -13.16
C GLU A 172 8.92 6.56 -14.28
N SER A 173 8.08 6.46 -15.31
CA SER A 173 7.97 7.41 -16.42
C SER A 173 6.83 8.39 -16.15
N PHE A 174 7.18 9.63 -15.83
CA PHE A 174 6.26 10.75 -15.61
C PHE A 174 6.83 12.04 -16.20
N ASP A 175 5.95 13.01 -16.43
CA ASP A 175 6.32 14.34 -16.89
C ASP A 175 7.07 15.10 -15.78
N GLN A 176 8.40 15.18 -15.93
CA GLN A 176 9.28 15.88 -15.00
C GLN A 176 9.08 17.41 -15.05
N GLN A 177 8.63 17.98 -16.18
CA GLN A 177 8.36 19.42 -16.27
C GLN A 177 7.07 19.78 -15.54
N ALA A 178 6.03 18.95 -15.65
CA ALA A 178 4.82 19.10 -14.84
C ALA A 178 5.13 18.96 -13.34
N LEU A 179 5.92 17.94 -12.95
CA LEU A 179 6.30 17.73 -11.56
C LEU A 179 7.17 18.88 -11.00
N ALA A 180 8.11 19.41 -11.80
CA ALA A 180 8.92 20.56 -11.44
C ALA A 180 8.05 21.78 -11.11
N ARG A 181 7.08 22.09 -11.98
CA ARG A 181 6.11 23.19 -11.78
C ARG A 181 5.25 22.97 -10.54
N ALA A 182 4.74 21.76 -10.32
CA ALA A 182 3.92 21.44 -9.15
C ALA A 182 4.66 21.54 -7.81
N LEU A 183 6.00 21.51 -7.84
CA LEU A 183 6.89 21.58 -6.68
C LEU A 183 7.62 22.92 -6.54
N ASP A 184 7.41 23.85 -7.48
CA ASP A 184 8.17 25.10 -7.60
C ASP A 184 9.69 24.86 -7.58
N LEU A 185 10.15 23.92 -8.41
CA LEU A 185 11.56 23.56 -8.54
C LEU A 185 12.07 23.85 -9.95
N ASP A 186 13.32 24.33 -10.04
CA ASP A 186 14.04 24.30 -11.30
C ASP A 186 14.41 22.86 -11.71
N THR A 187 14.76 22.69 -12.98
CA THR A 187 15.06 21.38 -13.57
C THR A 187 16.28 20.69 -12.95
N SER A 188 17.27 21.46 -12.48
CA SER A 188 18.47 20.95 -11.83
C SER A 188 18.18 20.44 -10.42
N ALA A 189 17.39 21.20 -9.65
CA ALA A 189 16.95 20.86 -8.30
C ALA A 189 16.07 19.62 -8.30
N LEU A 190 15.12 19.52 -9.25
CA LEU A 190 14.31 18.32 -9.43
C LEU A 190 15.18 17.12 -9.79
N SER A 191 16.07 17.25 -10.78
CA SER A 191 16.94 16.15 -11.23
C SER A 191 17.81 15.61 -10.09
N LYS A 192 18.40 16.50 -9.29
CA LYS A 192 19.17 16.12 -8.10
C LYS A 192 18.29 15.36 -7.11
N ARG A 193 17.07 15.84 -6.83
CA ARG A 193 16.15 15.22 -5.89
C ARG A 193 15.62 13.86 -6.36
N LEU A 194 15.33 13.71 -7.65
CA LEU A 194 14.95 12.44 -8.27
C LEU A 194 16.09 11.42 -8.17
N LYS A 195 17.33 11.85 -8.39
CA LYS A 195 18.52 10.99 -8.30
C LYS A 195 18.77 10.52 -6.87
N THR A 196 18.73 11.43 -5.89
CA THR A 196 19.06 11.09 -4.49
C THR A 196 17.92 10.40 -3.74
N SER A 197 16.67 10.51 -4.22
CA SER A 197 15.55 9.74 -3.66
C SER A 197 15.47 8.34 -4.22
N HIS A 198 16.08 8.05 -5.38
CA HIS A 198 15.88 6.79 -6.09
C HIS A 198 14.39 6.48 -6.38
N ILE A 199 13.52 7.50 -6.43
CA ILE A 199 12.06 7.31 -6.56
C ILE A 199 11.65 6.54 -7.83
N LYS A 200 12.41 6.67 -8.91
CA LYS A 200 12.15 5.87 -10.13
C LYS A 200 12.37 4.38 -9.89
N VAL A 201 13.42 4.02 -9.16
CA VAL A 201 13.71 2.62 -8.79
C VAL A 201 12.65 2.10 -7.82
N TYR A 202 12.24 2.93 -6.85
CA TYR A 202 11.13 2.64 -5.95
C TYR A 202 9.84 2.28 -6.74
N LEU A 203 9.42 3.16 -7.66
CA LEU A 203 8.20 2.94 -8.47
C LEU A 203 8.33 1.74 -9.39
N ARG A 204 9.52 1.48 -9.96
CA ARG A 204 9.76 0.29 -10.78
C ARG A 204 9.61 -0.99 -9.98
N ALA A 205 10.22 -1.05 -8.78
CA ALA A 205 10.13 -2.22 -7.91
C ALA A 205 8.67 -2.51 -7.51
N ARG A 206 7.92 -1.46 -7.14
CA ARG A 206 6.48 -1.55 -6.83
C ARG A 206 5.65 -2.05 -8.00
N ASN A 207 5.85 -1.48 -9.19
CA ASN A 207 5.12 -1.91 -10.39
C ASN A 207 5.49 -3.34 -10.82
N CYS A 208 6.76 -3.75 -10.68
CA CYS A 208 7.19 -5.11 -10.95
C CYS A 208 6.55 -6.12 -9.99
N ALA A 209 6.57 -5.82 -8.68
CA ALA A 209 5.89 -6.63 -7.67
C ALA A 209 4.39 -6.76 -7.96
N LEU A 210 3.73 -5.67 -8.35
CA LEU A 210 2.29 -5.69 -8.67
C LEU A 210 2.02 -6.53 -9.91
N LYS A 211 2.88 -6.43 -10.93
CA LYS A 211 2.76 -7.24 -12.15
C LYS A 211 2.83 -8.74 -11.81
N LEU A 212 3.83 -9.15 -11.02
CA LEU A 212 3.99 -10.54 -10.59
C LEU A 212 2.78 -11.02 -9.78
N LEU A 213 2.22 -10.18 -8.90
CA LEU A 213 0.99 -10.52 -8.17
C LEU A 213 -0.21 -10.74 -9.09
N LYS A 214 -0.36 -9.88 -10.10
CA LYS A 214 -1.44 -10.00 -11.08
C LYS A 214 -1.28 -11.23 -11.97
N GLU A 215 -0.04 -11.63 -12.27
CA GLU A 215 0.25 -12.85 -13.02
C GLU A 215 -0.07 -14.09 -12.18
N ALA A 216 0.41 -14.16 -10.94
CA ALA A 216 0.10 -15.24 -10.00
C ALA A 216 -1.41 -15.40 -9.74
N GLY A 217 -2.18 -14.32 -9.77
CA GLY A 217 -3.62 -14.38 -9.54
C GLY A 217 -4.44 -14.89 -10.73
N LYS A 218 -3.86 -14.94 -11.93
CA LYS A 218 -4.50 -15.44 -13.15
C LYS A 218 -4.29 -16.92 -13.38
N GLU A 219 -3.25 -17.49 -12.77
CA GLU A 219 -2.99 -18.94 -12.69
C GLU A 219 -4.04 -19.61 -11.78
#